data_AF-A0A6P5RX88-F1
#
_entry.id   AF-A0A6P5RX88-F1
#
_cell.length_a   1.000
_cell.length_b   1.000
_cell.length_c   1.000
_cell.angle_alpha   90.00
_cell.angle_beta   90.00
_cell.angle_gamma   90.00
#
_symmetry.space_group_name_H-M   'P 1'
#
loop_
_entity.id
_entity.type
_entity.pdbx_description
1 polymer ?
#
loop_
_entity_poly.entity_id
_entity_poly.type
_entity_poly.pdbx_seq_one_letter_code
_entity_poly.pdbx_strand_id
1 'polypeptide(L)'
;FKNSWNANSFLLRVKKNWPEFTKFITSFDPDVIAIQEVRMPAAGSKGAPKNPGELKDDTSSSREEKQILMRALSSPTFGDYRVWWSLSDSKYAGTALFVKKCFQPQKVFFNLDRKASKHEPDGRVILAEFETFNLLNTYAPNNGWKEEENSFPRRRKWDKRILEFVLQSSDKPLIWCGDLNVSHEEIDVSHPDFFSAAKLNGYVPPNKEDCGQSGFTLAERKRFGNILKEGKLIDAYRFHHKEKDMERGISWSGNPIGK
;
A
#
# COMPACT_ATOMS: atom_id res chain seq x y z
N PHE A 1 12.13 5.18 -4.76
CA PHE A 1 11.05 5.19 -5.76
C PHE A 1 10.04 6.29 -5.44
N LYS A 2 9.96 7.34 -6.24
CA LYS A 2 9.05 8.49 -5.99
C LYS A 2 7.61 8.25 -6.50
N ASN A 3 7.29 7.01 -6.86
CA ASN A 3 6.12 6.65 -7.68
C ASN A 3 5.08 5.83 -6.90
N SER A 4 5.37 5.48 -5.65
CA SER A 4 4.44 4.82 -4.73
C SER A 4 4.12 5.76 -3.57
N TRP A 5 2.85 5.96 -3.29
CA TRP A 5 2.41 6.92 -2.30
C TRP A 5 1.18 6.43 -1.53
N ASN A 6 1.33 6.32 -0.21
CA ASN A 6 0.18 6.22 0.70
C ASN A 6 -0.45 7.61 0.82
N ALA A 7 -1.65 7.78 0.27
CA ALA A 7 -2.33 9.06 0.20
C ALA A 7 -3.00 9.48 1.53
N ASN A 8 -3.22 8.54 2.46
CA ASN A 8 -4.04 8.74 3.66
C ASN A 8 -5.41 9.39 3.31
N SER A 9 -6.15 8.73 2.40
CA SER A 9 -7.30 9.22 1.63
C SER A 9 -6.93 10.01 0.37
N PHE A 10 -7.03 9.34 -0.78
CA PHE A 10 -6.84 9.98 -2.09
C PHE A 10 -7.85 11.12 -2.31
N LEU A 11 -9.13 10.94 -1.94
CA LEU A 11 -10.15 11.99 -2.03
C LEU A 11 -9.77 13.26 -1.27
N LEU A 12 -9.23 13.13 -0.05
CA LEU A 12 -8.82 14.31 0.72
C LEU A 12 -7.63 15.02 0.07
N ARG A 13 -6.71 14.28 -0.53
CA ARG A 13 -5.59 14.86 -1.29
C ARG A 13 -6.06 15.61 -2.53
N VAL A 14 -7.01 15.05 -3.26
CA VAL A 14 -7.68 15.76 -4.38
C VAL A 14 -8.40 17.03 -3.90
N LYS A 15 -9.04 17.01 -2.73
CA LYS A 15 -9.73 18.20 -2.22
C LYS A 15 -8.78 19.29 -1.72
N LYS A 16 -7.62 18.94 -1.14
CA LYS A 16 -6.77 19.89 -0.40
C LYS A 16 -5.47 20.28 -1.09
N ASN A 17 -4.89 19.40 -1.90
CA ASN A 17 -3.50 19.52 -2.39
C ASN A 17 -3.37 19.17 -3.88
N TRP A 18 -4.45 19.31 -4.64
CA TRP A 18 -4.45 18.90 -6.05
C TRP A 18 -3.51 19.71 -6.94
N PRO A 19 -3.40 21.04 -6.81
CA PRO A 19 -2.46 21.82 -7.62
C PRO A 19 -1.00 21.39 -7.41
N GLU A 20 -0.59 21.16 -6.15
CA GLU A 20 0.76 20.72 -5.82
C GLU A 20 1.04 19.31 -6.34
N PHE A 21 0.08 18.39 -6.16
CA PHE A 21 0.19 17.04 -6.67
C PHE A 21 0.26 17.01 -8.20
N THR A 22 -0.59 17.78 -8.87
CA THR A 22 -0.59 17.90 -10.33
C THR A 22 0.75 18.45 -10.83
N LYS A 23 1.26 19.52 -10.21
CA LYS A 23 2.58 20.08 -10.53
C LYS A 23 3.69 19.03 -10.35
N PHE A 24 3.65 18.26 -9.26
CA PHE A 24 4.61 17.20 -9.02
C PHE A 24 4.57 16.12 -10.11
N ILE A 25 3.38 15.63 -10.46
CA ILE A 25 3.22 14.61 -11.52
C ILE A 25 3.64 15.14 -12.88
N THR A 26 3.29 16.38 -13.23
CA THR A 26 3.73 17.00 -14.49
C THR A 26 5.24 17.17 -14.56
N SER A 27 5.90 17.59 -13.48
CA SER A 27 7.35 17.78 -13.47
C SER A 27 8.14 16.47 -13.40
N PHE A 28 7.62 15.47 -12.68
CA PHE A 28 8.30 14.20 -12.47
C PHE A 28 8.01 13.18 -13.59
N ASP A 29 6.86 13.32 -14.26
CA ASP A 29 6.38 12.50 -15.38
C ASP A 29 6.48 10.97 -15.18
N PRO A 30 5.91 10.41 -14.08
CA PRO A 30 6.06 9.00 -13.74
C PRO A 30 5.32 8.08 -14.71
N ASP A 31 5.94 7.02 -15.23
CA ASP A 31 5.22 6.05 -16.08
C ASP A 31 4.12 5.28 -15.35
N VAL A 32 4.30 5.12 -14.04
CA VAL A 32 3.39 4.41 -13.14
C VAL A 32 3.26 5.19 -11.83
N ILE A 33 2.04 5.27 -11.29
CA ILE A 33 1.77 5.80 -9.94
C ILE A 33 0.98 4.74 -9.16
N ALA A 34 1.53 4.30 -8.02
CA ALA A 34 0.86 3.38 -7.11
C ALA A 34 0.34 4.15 -5.90
N ILE A 35 -0.97 4.10 -5.66
CA ILE A 35 -1.61 4.75 -4.52
C ILE A 35 -2.09 3.69 -3.53
N GLN A 36 -1.77 3.91 -2.24
CA GLN A 36 -2.35 3.18 -1.11
C GLN A 36 -3.24 4.11 -0.30
N GLU A 37 -4.15 3.52 0.47
CA GLU A 37 -5.17 4.24 1.23
C GLU A 37 -6.01 5.20 0.39
N VAL A 38 -6.58 4.66 -0.69
CA VAL A 38 -7.57 5.39 -1.50
C VAL A 38 -8.74 5.83 -0.61
N ARG A 39 -9.17 4.97 0.32
CA ARG A 39 -10.29 5.19 1.26
C ARG A 39 -11.60 5.61 0.59
N MET A 40 -11.86 5.02 -0.58
CA MET A 40 -13.14 5.09 -1.26
C MET A 40 -13.78 3.70 -1.26
N PRO A 41 -15.11 3.60 -1.03
CA PRO A 41 -15.79 2.32 -1.01
C PRO A 41 -16.06 1.81 -2.43
N ALA A 42 -16.07 0.49 -2.57
CA ALA A 42 -16.45 -0.24 -3.77
C ALA A 42 -17.91 0.01 -4.17
N ALA A 43 -18.17 0.02 -5.49
CA ALA A 43 -19.49 0.21 -6.04
C ALA A 43 -20.45 -0.95 -5.74
N GLY A 44 -21.75 -0.65 -5.74
CA GLY A 44 -22.81 -1.61 -5.45
C GLY A 44 -23.72 -1.16 -4.31
N SER A 45 -25.01 -1.49 -4.42
CA SER A 45 -26.04 -1.13 -3.44
C SER A 45 -25.89 -1.88 -2.12
N LYS A 46 -26.48 -1.36 -1.03
CA LYS A 46 -26.46 -2.00 0.30
C LYS A 46 -27.03 -3.42 0.21
N GLY A 47 -26.27 -4.41 0.68
CA GLY A 47 -26.68 -5.83 0.69
C GLY A 47 -26.43 -6.60 -0.62
N ALA A 48 -26.01 -5.93 -1.70
CA ALA A 48 -25.60 -6.57 -2.94
C ALA A 48 -24.08 -6.82 -2.98
N PRO A 49 -23.61 -7.80 -3.77
CA PRO A 49 -22.19 -7.95 -4.09
C PRO A 49 -21.58 -6.64 -4.58
N LYS A 50 -20.39 -6.30 -4.09
CA LYS A 50 -19.67 -5.09 -4.49
C LYS A 50 -18.80 -5.35 -5.72
N ASN A 51 -18.58 -4.29 -6.50
CA ASN A 51 -17.56 -4.22 -7.55
C ASN A 51 -16.35 -3.40 -7.04
N PRO A 52 -15.27 -4.04 -6.58
CA PRO A 52 -14.12 -3.35 -6.03
C PRO A 52 -13.26 -2.61 -7.08
N GLY A 53 -13.52 -2.84 -8.37
CA GLY A 53 -12.91 -2.12 -9.48
C GLY A 53 -13.54 -0.76 -9.76
N GLU A 54 -14.64 -0.42 -9.09
CA GLU A 54 -15.39 0.81 -9.33
C GLU A 54 -15.69 1.58 -8.05
N LEU A 55 -15.66 2.91 -8.14
CA LEU A 55 -16.02 3.82 -7.05
C LEU A 55 -17.54 3.84 -6.84
N LYS A 56 -17.96 3.71 -5.58
CA LYS A 56 -19.37 3.79 -5.16
C LYS A 56 -20.06 5.09 -5.58
N ASP A 57 -21.32 4.96 -5.99
CA ASP A 57 -22.15 6.03 -6.53
C ASP A 57 -23.67 5.79 -6.34
N ASP A 58 -24.03 4.92 -5.39
CA ASP A 58 -25.43 4.55 -5.12
C ASP A 58 -26.20 5.62 -4.30
N THR A 59 -25.48 6.52 -3.60
CA THR A 59 -26.05 7.64 -2.84
C THR A 59 -25.63 9.00 -3.41
N SER A 60 -26.38 10.07 -3.12
CA SER A 60 -26.02 11.42 -3.57
C SER A 60 -24.63 11.84 -3.09
N SER A 61 -24.29 11.54 -1.83
CA SER A 61 -22.96 11.84 -1.29
C SER A 61 -21.84 11.06 -1.99
N SER A 62 -22.02 9.77 -2.27
CA SER A 62 -21.00 8.97 -2.97
C SER A 62 -20.83 9.39 -4.42
N ARG A 63 -21.91 9.78 -5.11
CA ARG A 63 -21.86 10.38 -6.46
C ARG A 63 -21.03 11.65 -6.49
N GLU A 64 -21.22 12.55 -5.53
CA GLU A 64 -20.46 13.79 -5.44
C GLU A 64 -18.96 13.51 -5.24
N GLU A 65 -18.61 12.60 -4.32
CA GLU A 65 -17.21 12.22 -4.08
C GLU A 65 -16.55 11.57 -5.31
N LYS A 66 -17.27 10.66 -5.99
CA LYS A 66 -16.83 10.06 -7.25
C LYS A 66 -16.60 11.15 -8.31
N GLN A 67 -17.52 12.09 -8.45
CA GLN A 67 -17.41 13.17 -9.43
C GLN A 67 -16.20 14.06 -9.18
N ILE A 68 -15.86 14.36 -7.93
CA ILE A 68 -14.66 15.12 -7.56
C ILE A 68 -13.40 14.39 -8.04
N LEU A 69 -13.28 13.09 -7.76
CA LEU A 69 -12.15 12.29 -8.22
C LEU A 69 -12.09 12.21 -9.74
N MET A 70 -13.20 11.87 -10.39
CA MET A 70 -13.22 11.72 -11.85
C MET A 70 -12.90 13.03 -12.55
N ARG A 71 -13.40 14.18 -12.07
CA ARG A 71 -13.04 15.49 -12.64
C ARG A 71 -11.55 15.79 -12.51
N ALA A 72 -10.95 15.46 -11.37
CA ALA A 72 -9.52 15.64 -11.14
C ALA A 72 -8.70 14.76 -12.09
N LEU A 73 -9.07 13.49 -12.23
CA LEU A 73 -8.41 12.51 -13.10
C LEU A 73 -8.62 12.76 -14.60
N SER A 74 -9.67 13.50 -14.98
CA SER A 74 -9.88 13.94 -16.37
C SER A 74 -9.03 15.15 -16.78
N SER A 75 -8.20 15.69 -15.88
CA SER A 75 -7.28 16.79 -16.24
C SER A 75 -6.18 16.32 -17.20
N PRO A 76 -5.59 17.21 -18.02
CA PRO A 76 -4.56 16.83 -18.99
C PRO A 76 -3.40 16.03 -18.39
N THR A 77 -2.97 16.36 -17.18
CA THR A 77 -1.88 15.65 -16.46
C THR A 77 -2.18 14.16 -16.25
N PHE A 78 -3.44 13.80 -16.01
CA PHE A 78 -3.84 12.41 -15.75
C PHE A 78 -4.59 11.77 -16.93
N GLY A 79 -4.94 12.56 -17.95
CA GLY A 79 -5.65 12.11 -19.14
C GLY A 79 -4.94 11.00 -19.91
N ASP A 80 -3.61 10.92 -19.78
CA ASP A 80 -2.79 9.88 -20.39
C ASP A 80 -2.58 8.65 -19.52
N TYR A 81 -3.22 8.55 -18.35
CA TYR A 81 -3.13 7.37 -17.49
C TYR A 81 -4.39 6.50 -17.61
N ARG A 82 -4.18 5.19 -17.55
CA ARG A 82 -5.23 4.23 -17.21
C ARG A 82 -5.16 3.97 -15.70
N VAL A 83 -6.32 3.90 -15.05
CA VAL A 83 -6.43 3.70 -13.61
C VAL A 83 -7.15 2.41 -13.31
N TRP A 84 -6.55 1.58 -12.45
CA TRP A 84 -7.19 0.42 -11.84
C TRP A 84 -7.42 0.67 -10.37
N TRP A 85 -8.57 0.23 -9.87
CA TRP A 85 -8.95 0.32 -8.48
C TRP A 85 -9.01 -1.08 -7.86
N SER A 86 -8.55 -1.20 -6.62
CA SER A 86 -8.91 -2.32 -5.75
C SER A 86 -9.39 -1.75 -4.44
N LEU A 87 -10.69 -1.75 -4.22
CA LEU A 87 -11.34 -1.06 -3.10
C LEU A 87 -11.87 -2.05 -2.07
N SER A 88 -12.19 -1.55 -0.88
CA SER A 88 -12.95 -2.31 0.12
C SER A 88 -14.41 -1.88 0.12
N ASP A 89 -15.27 -2.59 0.83
CA ASP A 89 -16.70 -2.27 0.95
C ASP A 89 -16.98 -0.96 1.73
N SER A 90 -15.97 -0.43 2.41
CA SER A 90 -16.06 0.77 3.25
C SER A 90 -14.97 1.79 2.88
N LYS A 91 -14.95 2.95 3.56
CA LYS A 91 -13.88 3.96 3.40
C LYS A 91 -12.59 3.54 4.12
N TYR A 92 -12.16 2.30 3.91
CA TYR A 92 -11.01 1.67 4.55
C TYR A 92 -10.05 1.14 3.50
N ALA A 93 -8.74 1.27 3.75
CA ALA A 93 -7.68 0.77 2.89
C ALA A 93 -7.88 1.19 1.42
N GLY A 94 -7.92 0.22 0.50
CA GLY A 94 -8.01 0.42 -0.94
C GLY A 94 -6.70 0.90 -1.57
N THR A 95 -6.46 0.42 -2.78
CA THR A 95 -5.30 0.78 -3.60
C THR A 95 -5.73 1.19 -5.00
N ALA A 96 -4.89 1.98 -5.66
CA ALA A 96 -5.05 2.30 -7.06
C ALA A 96 -3.71 2.19 -7.79
N LEU A 97 -3.76 1.86 -9.07
CA LEU A 97 -2.60 1.84 -9.94
C LEU A 97 -2.88 2.66 -11.18
N PHE A 98 -2.02 3.62 -11.46
CA PHE A 98 -2.06 4.47 -12.64
C PHE A 98 -0.91 4.05 -13.52
N VAL A 99 -1.16 3.78 -14.80
CA VAL A 99 -0.12 3.46 -15.78
C VAL A 99 -0.37 4.33 -17.01
N LYS A 100 0.67 5.02 -17.52
CA LYS A 100 0.52 5.76 -18.78
C LYS A 100 0.01 4.82 -19.87
N LYS A 101 -0.94 5.29 -20.68
CA LYS A 101 -1.67 4.49 -21.70
C LYS A 101 -0.76 3.89 -22.77
N CYS A 102 0.43 4.46 -22.98
CA CYS A 102 1.45 3.90 -23.87
C CYS A 102 2.09 2.61 -23.33
N PHE A 103 1.99 2.35 -22.02
CA PHE A 103 2.38 1.07 -21.42
C PHE A 103 1.14 0.23 -21.14
N GLN A 104 1.10 -0.96 -21.74
CA GLN A 104 -0.05 -1.85 -21.63
C GLN A 104 0.33 -3.10 -20.82
N PRO A 105 -0.18 -3.27 -19.59
CA PRO A 105 -0.06 -4.56 -18.91
C PRO A 105 -0.86 -5.61 -19.70
N GLN A 106 -0.30 -6.81 -19.80
CA GLN A 106 -0.92 -7.98 -20.40
C GLN A 106 -2.12 -8.45 -19.57
N LYS A 107 -1.96 -8.46 -18.25
CA LYS A 107 -3.00 -8.85 -17.28
C LYS A 107 -2.90 -8.01 -16.02
N VAL A 108 -4.03 -7.79 -15.36
CA VAL A 108 -4.09 -7.13 -14.05
C VAL A 108 -4.92 -8.01 -13.11
N PHE A 109 -4.37 -8.30 -11.93
CA PHE A 109 -4.99 -9.08 -10.88
C PHE A 109 -5.11 -8.24 -9.60
N PHE A 110 -6.08 -8.60 -8.77
CA PHE A 110 -6.39 -7.87 -7.54
C PHE A 110 -6.23 -8.74 -6.28
N ASN A 111 -5.45 -9.82 -6.41
CA ASN A 111 -5.15 -10.79 -5.38
C ASN A 111 -3.81 -11.48 -5.70
N LEU A 112 -3.21 -12.08 -4.67
CA LEU A 112 -1.93 -12.80 -4.81
C LEU A 112 -2.09 -14.15 -5.52
N ASP A 113 -3.30 -14.71 -5.55
CA ASP A 113 -3.60 -16.02 -6.14
C ASP A 113 -3.79 -15.97 -7.68
N ARG A 114 -3.64 -14.79 -8.30
CA ARG A 114 -3.83 -14.53 -9.76
C ARG A 114 -5.18 -14.99 -10.33
N LYS A 115 -6.25 -14.91 -9.53
CA LYS A 115 -7.62 -15.23 -9.99
C LYS A 115 -8.32 -13.98 -10.54
N ALA A 116 -8.65 -13.96 -11.83
CA ALA A 116 -9.16 -12.76 -12.51
C ALA A 116 -10.46 -12.18 -11.93
N SER A 117 -11.36 -13.03 -11.40
CA SER A 117 -12.66 -12.62 -10.85
C SER A 117 -12.65 -12.31 -9.34
N LYS A 118 -11.47 -12.30 -8.70
CA LYS A 118 -11.33 -12.16 -7.25
C LYS A 118 -10.56 -10.89 -6.91
N HIS A 119 -11.07 -10.14 -5.94
CA HIS A 119 -10.31 -9.08 -5.26
C HIS A 119 -10.00 -9.52 -3.83
N GLU A 120 -8.92 -8.99 -3.27
CA GLU A 120 -8.75 -8.99 -1.81
C GLU A 120 -9.85 -8.13 -1.17
N PRO A 121 -10.52 -8.60 -0.09
CA PRO A 121 -11.63 -7.88 0.55
C PRO A 121 -11.33 -6.43 0.95
N ASP A 122 -10.09 -6.16 1.38
CA ASP A 122 -9.64 -4.82 1.80
C ASP A 122 -9.04 -3.98 0.65
N GLY A 123 -8.99 -4.52 -0.57
CA GLY A 123 -8.41 -3.84 -1.72
C GLY A 123 -6.89 -3.60 -1.63
N ARG A 124 -6.16 -4.52 -0.99
CA ARG A 124 -4.73 -4.34 -0.64
C ARG A 124 -3.73 -4.74 -1.71
N VAL A 125 -4.18 -5.25 -2.87
CA VAL A 125 -3.30 -5.84 -3.89
C VAL A 125 -3.73 -5.39 -5.27
N ILE A 126 -2.78 -4.91 -6.07
CA ILE A 126 -2.86 -4.83 -7.53
C ILE A 126 -1.58 -5.42 -8.10
N LEU A 127 -1.68 -6.46 -8.91
CA LEU A 127 -0.58 -7.08 -9.64
C LEU A 127 -0.80 -6.83 -11.13
N ALA A 128 0.07 -6.04 -11.75
CA ALA A 128 0.10 -5.82 -13.19
C ALA A 128 1.23 -6.65 -13.82
N GLU A 129 0.88 -7.55 -14.73
CA GLU A 129 1.84 -8.34 -15.50
C GLU A 129 2.15 -7.60 -16.81
N PHE A 130 3.41 -7.21 -17.00
CA PHE A 130 3.92 -6.69 -18.26
C PHE A 130 4.62 -7.81 -19.03
N GLU A 131 4.98 -7.54 -20.28
CA GLU A 131 5.70 -8.50 -21.11
C GLU A 131 7.00 -8.96 -20.46
N THR A 132 7.78 -8.03 -19.89
CA THR A 132 9.13 -8.29 -19.39
C THR A 132 9.26 -8.31 -17.86
N PHE A 133 8.28 -7.81 -17.11
CA PHE A 133 8.32 -7.78 -15.65
C PHE A 133 6.92 -7.81 -15.04
N ASN A 134 6.84 -8.04 -13.72
CA ASN A 134 5.63 -7.92 -12.93
C ASN A 134 5.74 -6.72 -11.98
N LEU A 135 4.65 -5.97 -11.84
CA LEU A 135 4.53 -4.91 -10.86
C LEU A 135 3.47 -5.27 -9.82
N LEU A 136 3.90 -5.40 -8.57
CA LEU A 136 3.04 -5.66 -7.43
C LEU A 136 2.94 -4.39 -6.57
N ASN A 137 1.76 -3.80 -6.51
CA ASN A 137 1.40 -2.74 -5.57
C ASN A 137 0.66 -3.36 -4.38
N THR A 138 1.14 -3.13 -3.16
CA THR A 138 0.47 -3.59 -1.95
C THR A 138 0.25 -2.53 -0.88
N TYR A 139 -0.79 -2.74 -0.06
CA TYR A 139 -0.96 -2.06 1.22
C TYR A 139 -1.03 -3.08 2.34
N ALA A 140 0.10 -3.35 3.00
CA ALA A 140 0.18 -4.32 4.08
C ALA A 140 -0.69 -3.91 5.27
N PRO A 141 -1.35 -4.84 5.97
CA PRO A 141 -2.10 -4.51 7.18
C PRO A 141 -1.16 -4.02 8.29
N ASN A 142 -1.48 -2.87 8.88
CA ASN A 142 -0.83 -2.42 10.12
C ASN A 142 -1.52 -3.10 11.32
N ASN A 143 -0.76 -3.42 12.37
CA ASN A 143 -1.32 -4.01 13.59
C ASN A 143 -1.90 -2.94 14.54
N GLY A 144 -1.45 -1.69 14.39
CA GLY A 144 -1.83 -0.58 15.25
C GLY A 144 -1.40 -0.80 16.70
N TRP A 145 -2.03 -0.04 17.60
CA TRP A 145 -1.89 -0.15 19.05
C TRP A 145 -3.18 -0.57 19.75
N LYS A 146 -4.29 -0.64 19.00
CA LYS A 146 -5.60 -0.99 19.56
C LYS A 146 -5.68 -2.49 19.79
N GLU A 147 -6.45 -2.89 20.80
CA GLU A 147 -6.82 -4.26 21.16
C GLU A 147 -7.71 -4.94 20.09
N GLU A 148 -7.39 -4.77 18.81
CA GLU A 148 -7.91 -5.65 17.78
C GLU A 148 -7.20 -6.99 17.96
N GLU A 149 -7.86 -7.91 18.67
CA GLU A 149 -7.35 -9.26 19.02
C GLU A 149 -6.73 -10.01 17.84
N ASN A 150 -7.12 -9.68 16.61
CA ASN A 150 -6.70 -10.32 15.38
C ASN A 150 -5.68 -9.52 14.54
N SER A 151 -5.14 -8.41 15.01
CA SER A 151 -4.27 -7.53 14.20
C SER A 151 -2.95 -8.21 13.80
N PHE A 152 -2.18 -8.72 14.78
CA PHE A 152 -0.94 -9.47 14.54
C PHE A 152 -1.16 -10.81 13.82
N PRO A 153 -2.18 -11.65 14.15
CA PRO A 153 -2.53 -12.82 13.36
C PRO A 153 -2.83 -12.50 11.88
N ARG A 154 -3.56 -11.41 11.60
CA ARG A 154 -3.84 -10.94 10.24
C ARG A 154 -2.54 -10.59 9.51
N ARG A 155 -1.62 -9.87 10.17
CA ARG A 155 -0.30 -9.53 9.59
C ARG A 155 0.57 -10.75 9.35
N ARG A 156 0.65 -11.71 10.28
CA ARG A 156 1.36 -12.98 10.07
C ARG A 156 0.82 -13.74 8.86
N LYS A 157 -0.50 -13.83 8.71
CA LYS A 157 -1.14 -14.46 7.55
C LYS A 157 -0.81 -13.73 6.25
N TRP A 158 -0.79 -12.40 6.28
CA TRP A 158 -0.39 -11.57 5.14
C TRP A 158 1.06 -11.83 4.73
N ASP A 159 2.01 -11.75 5.68
CA ASP A 159 3.43 -11.97 5.42
C ASP A 159 3.68 -13.37 4.83
N LYS A 160 3.00 -14.40 5.36
CA LYS A 160 3.06 -15.77 4.82
C LYS A 160 2.58 -15.84 3.37
N ARG A 161 1.47 -15.18 3.02
CA ARG A 161 0.96 -15.17 1.64
C ARG A 161 1.88 -14.43 0.68
N ILE A 162 2.54 -13.36 1.12
CA ILE A 162 3.55 -12.67 0.31
C ILE A 162 4.77 -13.57 0.10
N LEU A 163 5.25 -14.26 1.15
CA LEU A 163 6.34 -15.23 1.02
C LEU A 163 6.00 -16.33 0.01
N GLU A 164 4.81 -16.93 0.12
CA GLU A 164 4.32 -17.93 -0.84
C GLU A 164 4.26 -17.36 -2.27
N PHE A 165 3.79 -16.13 -2.43
CA PHE A 165 3.73 -15.46 -3.73
C PHE A 165 5.11 -15.25 -4.36
N VAL A 166 6.11 -14.76 -3.60
CA VAL A 166 7.45 -14.52 -4.15
C VAL A 166 8.19 -15.83 -4.44
N LEU A 167 7.93 -16.90 -3.67
CA LEU A 167 8.47 -18.24 -3.93
C LEU A 167 7.88 -18.88 -5.19
N GLN A 168 6.64 -18.55 -5.54
CA GLN A 168 5.98 -19.02 -6.77
C GLN A 168 6.23 -18.10 -7.98
N SER A 169 7.05 -17.06 -7.82
CA SER A 169 7.23 -16.07 -8.87
C SER A 169 7.87 -16.68 -10.13
N SER A 170 7.37 -16.23 -11.29
CA SER A 170 7.85 -16.60 -12.64
C SER A 170 9.28 -16.09 -12.87
N ASP A 171 9.94 -16.57 -13.93
CA ASP A 171 11.23 -16.04 -14.42
C ASP A 171 11.23 -14.52 -14.72
N LYS A 172 10.05 -13.88 -14.78
CA LYS A 172 9.94 -12.41 -14.94
C LYS A 172 10.33 -11.68 -13.65
N PRO A 173 11.22 -10.68 -13.71
CA PRO A 173 11.53 -9.80 -12.58
C PRO A 173 10.28 -9.21 -11.92
N LEU A 174 10.33 -9.06 -10.60
CA LEU A 174 9.25 -8.49 -9.80
C LEU A 174 9.67 -7.13 -9.24
N ILE A 175 8.88 -6.10 -9.54
CA ILE A 175 8.90 -4.82 -8.82
C ILE A 175 7.80 -4.87 -7.78
N TRP A 176 8.16 -4.91 -6.50
CA TRP A 176 7.22 -4.85 -5.38
C TRP A 176 7.28 -3.47 -4.72
N CYS A 177 6.17 -2.74 -4.75
CA CYS A 177 6.04 -1.42 -4.17
C CYS A 177 4.77 -1.30 -3.32
N GLY A 178 4.68 -0.19 -2.60
CA GLY A 178 3.52 0.14 -1.79
C GLY A 178 3.91 0.62 -0.40
N ASP A 179 2.93 0.56 0.50
CA ASP A 179 3.16 0.73 1.93
C ASP A 179 3.19 -0.66 2.58
N LEU A 180 4.39 -1.07 2.96
CA LEU A 180 4.68 -2.40 3.49
C LEU A 180 4.51 -2.47 5.01
N ASN A 181 4.21 -1.35 5.67
CA ASN A 181 4.09 -1.23 7.13
C ASN A 181 5.21 -1.97 7.87
N VAL A 182 6.46 -1.81 7.42
CA VAL A 182 7.64 -2.35 8.09
C VAL A 182 8.84 -1.45 7.82
N SER A 183 9.56 -1.08 8.88
CA SER A 183 10.91 -0.54 8.81
C SER A 183 11.87 -1.68 9.10
N HIS A 184 12.72 -2.05 8.13
CA HIS A 184 13.45 -3.32 8.16
C HIS A 184 14.64 -3.29 9.12
N GLU A 185 15.39 -2.20 9.10
CA GLU A 185 16.63 -2.02 9.84
C GLU A 185 16.55 -0.83 10.80
N GLU A 186 17.42 -0.81 11.81
CA GLU A 186 17.45 0.27 12.80
C GLU A 186 17.74 1.65 12.20
N ILE A 187 18.45 1.65 11.07
CA ILE A 187 18.75 2.84 10.29
C ILE A 187 17.50 3.43 9.62
N ASP A 188 16.42 2.66 9.49
CA ASP A 188 15.16 3.06 8.83
C ASP A 188 14.20 3.80 9.77
N VAL A 189 14.60 4.03 11.04
CA VAL A 189 13.78 4.74 12.03
C VAL A 189 14.56 5.80 12.80
N SER A 190 13.83 6.77 13.35
CA SER A 190 14.40 7.87 14.13
C SER A 190 14.93 7.42 15.49
N HIS A 191 14.18 6.57 16.21
CA HIS A 191 14.48 6.15 17.58
C HIS A 191 14.34 4.62 17.71
N PRO A 192 15.33 3.82 17.23
CA PRO A 192 15.22 2.36 17.19
C PRO A 192 14.98 1.76 18.58
N ASP A 193 15.74 2.16 19.60
CA ASP A 193 15.60 1.64 20.96
C ASP A 193 14.21 1.89 21.53
N PHE A 194 13.68 3.11 21.34
CA PHE A 194 12.33 3.47 21.76
C PHE A 194 11.28 2.60 21.06
N PHE A 195 11.36 2.47 19.74
CA PHE A 195 10.37 1.70 18.98
C PHE A 195 10.45 0.21 19.29
N SER A 196 11.63 -0.36 19.51
CA SER A 196 11.78 -1.76 19.89
C SER A 196 11.22 -2.07 21.28
N ALA A 197 11.24 -1.11 22.21
CA ALA A 197 10.71 -1.27 23.56
C ALA A 197 9.28 -0.72 23.75
N ALA A 198 8.69 -0.11 22.73
CA ALA A 198 7.40 0.56 22.83
C ALA A 198 6.29 -0.41 23.24
N LYS A 199 5.44 0.04 24.17
CA LYS A 199 4.27 -0.70 24.66
C LYS A 199 3.18 0.28 25.07
N LEU A 200 1.92 -0.14 24.93
CA LEU A 200 0.80 0.61 25.48
C LEU A 200 0.81 0.46 27.01
N ASN A 201 0.53 1.53 27.76
CA ASN A 201 0.51 1.49 29.23
C ASN A 201 -0.49 0.44 29.72
N GLY A 202 -0.02 -0.48 30.57
CA GLY A 202 -0.84 -1.56 31.12
C GLY A 202 -1.09 -2.75 30.17
N TYR A 203 -0.65 -2.67 28.91
CA TYR A 203 -0.79 -3.76 27.95
C TYR A 203 0.48 -4.62 27.90
N VAL A 204 0.31 -5.92 28.06
CA VAL A 204 1.35 -6.93 27.80
C VAL A 204 0.87 -7.76 26.61
N PRO A 205 1.59 -7.72 25.48
CA PRO A 205 1.22 -8.55 24.33
C PRO A 205 1.16 -10.03 24.74
N PRO A 206 0.14 -10.79 24.31
CA PRO A 206 0.01 -12.20 24.67
C PRO A 206 1.14 -13.06 24.08
N ASN A 207 1.76 -12.60 22.98
CA ASN A 207 2.92 -13.24 22.36
C ASN A 207 4.13 -12.30 22.43
N LYS A 208 5.28 -12.81 22.84
CA LYS A 208 6.56 -12.07 22.90
C LYS A 208 7.01 -11.53 21.54
N GLU A 209 6.56 -12.14 20.44
CA GLU A 209 6.82 -11.66 19.07
C GLU A 209 6.15 -10.32 18.75
N ASP A 210 5.10 -9.96 19.51
CA ASP A 210 4.25 -8.80 19.28
C ASP A 210 4.70 -7.58 20.12
N CYS A 211 5.86 -7.68 20.78
CA CYS A 211 6.48 -6.59 21.55
C CYS A 211 7.17 -5.55 20.65
N GLY A 212 7.01 -4.27 21.03
CA GLY A 212 7.53 -3.12 20.30
C GLY A 212 6.46 -2.41 19.48
N GLN A 213 6.87 -1.35 18.79
CA GLN A 213 6.03 -0.59 17.88
C GLN A 213 5.66 -1.45 16.66
N SER A 214 4.37 -1.59 16.39
CA SER A 214 3.87 -2.18 15.15
C SER A 214 4.51 -1.54 13.92
N GLY A 215 5.04 -2.36 13.02
CA GLY A 215 5.89 -1.95 11.89
C GLY A 215 7.39 -1.96 12.19
N PHE A 216 7.80 -2.14 13.46
CA PHE A 216 9.20 -2.22 13.86
C PHE A 216 9.47 -3.33 14.91
N THR A 217 8.49 -4.22 15.14
CA THR A 217 8.70 -5.40 15.98
C THR A 217 9.80 -6.29 15.39
N LEU A 218 10.56 -6.98 16.24
CA LEU A 218 11.63 -7.88 15.78
C LEU A 218 11.08 -8.97 14.84
N ALA A 219 9.87 -9.45 15.11
CA ALA A 219 9.25 -10.51 14.32
C ALA A 219 8.81 -10.02 12.93
N GLU A 220 8.25 -8.81 12.81
CA GLU A 220 7.93 -8.22 11.50
C GLU A 220 9.19 -7.97 10.66
N ARG A 221 10.24 -7.43 11.29
CA ARG A 221 11.54 -7.21 10.64
C ARG A 221 12.13 -8.51 10.10
N LYS A 222 12.18 -9.57 10.93
CA LYS A 222 12.66 -10.90 10.53
C LYS A 222 11.84 -11.51 9.40
N ARG A 223 10.50 -11.42 9.46
CA ARG A 223 9.63 -11.94 8.39
C ARG A 223 9.85 -11.19 7.08
N PHE A 224 9.97 -9.87 7.13
CA PHE A 224 10.26 -9.07 5.94
C PHE A 224 11.62 -9.40 5.34
N GLY A 225 12.68 -9.48 6.16
CA GLY A 225 14.01 -9.92 5.71
C GLY A 225 14.00 -11.32 5.09
N ASN A 226 13.22 -12.25 5.65
CA ASN A 226 13.04 -13.58 5.08
C ASN A 226 12.34 -13.53 3.71
N ILE A 227 11.29 -12.72 3.55
CA ILE A 227 10.62 -12.53 2.25
C ILE A 227 11.61 -12.01 1.21
N LEU A 228 12.42 -11.00 1.56
CA LEU A 228 13.41 -10.46 0.64
C LEU A 228 14.44 -11.51 0.23
N LYS A 229 14.99 -12.25 1.20
CA LYS A 229 15.98 -13.29 0.97
C LYS A 229 15.44 -14.42 0.07
N GLU A 230 14.31 -15.01 0.45
CA GLU A 230 13.74 -16.16 -0.25
C GLU A 230 13.19 -15.76 -1.63
N GLY A 231 12.62 -14.56 -1.74
CA GLY A 231 12.17 -13.99 -3.01
C GLY A 231 13.29 -13.46 -3.91
N LYS A 232 14.56 -13.53 -3.47
CA LYS A 232 15.73 -12.92 -4.14
C LYS A 232 15.50 -11.45 -4.50
N LEU A 233 14.79 -10.74 -3.62
CA LEU A 233 14.45 -9.33 -3.76
C LEU A 233 15.51 -8.46 -3.10
N ILE A 234 15.68 -7.28 -3.65
CA ILE A 234 16.58 -6.26 -3.12
C ILE A 234 15.73 -5.05 -2.75
N ASP A 235 15.90 -4.54 -1.52
CA ASP A 235 15.40 -3.22 -1.17
C ASP A 235 16.17 -2.17 -1.99
N ALA A 236 15.51 -1.64 -3.01
CA ALA A 236 16.14 -0.70 -3.93
C ALA A 236 16.59 0.61 -3.25
N TYR A 237 15.86 1.10 -2.24
CA TYR A 237 16.29 2.31 -1.55
C TYR A 237 17.58 2.04 -0.78
N ARG A 238 17.60 0.98 0.03
CA ARG A 238 18.78 0.62 0.84
C ARG A 238 19.92 0.04 -0.01
N PHE A 239 19.64 -0.40 -1.23
CA PHE A 239 20.66 -0.75 -2.22
C PHE A 239 21.47 0.48 -2.65
N HIS A 240 20.77 1.59 -2.98
CA HIS A 240 21.40 2.83 -3.44
C HIS A 240 21.85 3.77 -2.33
N HIS A 241 21.23 3.70 -1.15
CA HIS A 241 21.48 4.58 -0.02
C HIS A 241 21.85 3.77 1.22
N LYS A 242 23.15 3.54 1.43
CA LYS A 242 23.66 2.71 2.54
C LYS A 242 23.63 3.41 3.90
N GLU A 243 23.67 4.74 3.89
CA GLU A 243 23.77 5.55 5.10
C GLU A 243 22.40 6.00 5.63
N LYS A 244 22.38 6.49 6.87
CA LYS A 244 21.18 6.99 7.52
C LYS A 244 20.84 8.35 6.93
N ASP A 245 19.64 8.48 6.39
CA ASP A 245 19.11 9.74 5.88
C ASP A 245 17.69 9.94 6.43
N MET A 246 17.58 10.78 7.46
CA MET A 246 16.32 11.06 8.12
C MET A 246 15.45 12.09 7.37
N GLU A 247 16.03 12.81 6.41
CA GLU A 247 15.33 13.83 5.63
C GLU A 247 14.62 13.21 4.43
N ARG A 248 15.29 12.29 3.73
CA ARG A 248 14.79 11.70 2.47
C ARG A 248 14.55 10.19 2.55
N GLY A 249 15.11 9.51 3.54
CA GLY A 249 14.94 8.08 3.74
C GLY A 249 13.72 7.68 4.54
N ILE A 250 12.99 8.66 5.09
CA ILE A 250 11.78 8.43 5.85
C ILE A 250 10.57 8.73 4.97
N SER A 251 9.72 7.73 4.78
CA SER A 251 8.49 7.82 3.98
C SER A 251 7.23 8.11 4.80
N TRP A 252 7.33 8.04 6.13
CA TRP A 252 6.22 8.28 7.05
C TRP A 252 6.68 8.91 8.37
N SER A 253 5.87 9.83 8.88
CA SER A 253 6.04 10.42 10.21
C SER A 253 4.71 10.49 10.92
N GLY A 254 4.71 10.25 12.22
CA GLY A 254 3.55 10.41 13.09
C GLY A 254 3.98 10.70 14.52
N ASN A 255 3.00 10.93 15.39
CA ASN A 255 3.26 11.18 16.80
C ASN A 255 3.50 9.83 17.51
N PRO A 256 4.68 9.59 18.11
CA PRO A 256 4.90 8.40 18.93
C PRO A 256 3.96 8.43 20.15
N ILE A 257 3.34 7.30 20.47
CA ILE A 257 2.51 7.17 21.68
C ILE A 257 3.43 7.18 22.91
N GLY A 258 3.05 7.93 23.96
CA GLY A 258 3.84 8.09 25.19
C GLY A 258 4.48 9.48 25.37
N LYS A 259 4.11 10.46 24.54
CA LYS A 259 4.33 11.88 24.76
C LYS A 259 3.00 12.62 24.82
#